data_AF-A0A7J6XC83-F1
#
_entry.id   AF-A0A7J6XC83-F1
#
_cell.length_a   1.000
_cell.length_b   1.000
_cell.length_c   1.000
_cell.angle_alpha   90.00
_cell.angle_beta   90.00
_cell.angle_gamma   90.00
#
_symmetry.space_group_name_H-M   'P 1'
#
loop_
_entity.id
_entity.type
_entity.pdbx_description
1 polymer ?
#
loop_
_entity_poly.entity_id
_entity_poly.type
_entity_poly.pdbx_seq_one_letter_code
_entity_poly.pdbx_strand_id
1 'polypeptide(L)'
;MDILLTNREEPAALSSPSSLTVVVAVNRSKNSFCAIKWTLEKFLSEERICFKLLHVCPPITTVPTPLGNYLISQVRDDVAVAYKKEMEWKTLKMLLPYKQMFTAKKVEVEVLLIEADDVADAIARQ
;
A
#
# COMPACT_ATOMS: atom_id res chain seq x y z
N MET A 1 33.82 8.05 51.98
CA MET A 1 32.45 8.42 51.56
C MET A 1 32.61 9.32 50.34
N ASP A 2 33.14 8.81 49.23
CA ASP A 2 32.43 7.93 48.27
C ASP A 2 31.08 8.57 47.92
N ILE A 3 30.81 8.95 46.67
CA ILE A 3 30.66 8.02 45.55
C ILE A 3 30.88 8.78 44.21
N LEU A 4 31.67 8.16 43.33
CA LEU A 4 31.70 8.35 41.88
C LEU A 4 30.31 8.07 41.28
N LEU A 5 29.77 9.00 40.48
CA LEU A 5 28.73 8.66 39.50
C LEU A 5 29.13 9.20 38.13
N THR A 6 29.93 8.37 37.46
CA THR A 6 29.75 7.90 36.09
C THR A 6 29.07 8.86 35.11
N ASN A 7 29.88 9.30 34.15
CA ASN A 7 29.46 9.77 32.83
C ASN A 7 28.35 8.85 32.29
N ARG A 8 27.13 9.37 32.21
CA ARG A 8 26.05 8.75 31.45
C ARG A 8 26.33 9.08 29.98
N GLU A 9 27.04 8.18 29.31
CA GLU A 9 27.03 8.14 27.84
C GLU A 9 25.56 8.12 27.41
N GLU A 10 25.14 9.24 26.82
CA GLU A 10 23.94 9.32 26.01
C GLU A 10 24.14 8.33 24.85
N PRO A 11 23.32 7.28 24.70
CA PRO A 11 23.48 6.39 23.57
C PRO A 11 23.19 7.24 22.34
N ALA A 12 24.25 7.51 21.57
CA ALA A 12 24.16 8.13 20.26
C ALA A 12 22.95 7.52 19.57
N ALA A 13 21.94 8.34 19.29
CA ALA A 13 20.80 7.94 18.50
C ALA A 13 21.37 7.27 17.25
N LEU A 14 21.33 5.94 17.22
CA LEU A 14 21.76 5.17 16.06
C LEU A 14 20.88 5.71 14.95
N SER A 15 21.46 6.53 14.06
CA SER A 15 20.76 6.98 12.88
C SER A 15 20.36 5.70 12.17
N SER A 16 19.10 5.32 12.31
CA SER A 16 18.55 4.13 11.69
C SER A 16 18.99 4.21 10.24
N PRO A 17 19.77 3.24 9.73
CA PRO A 17 20.24 3.31 8.36
C PRO A 17 19.01 3.45 7.46
N SER A 18 19.00 4.46 6.60
CA SER A 18 17.85 4.81 5.77
C SER A 18 17.46 3.61 4.93
N SER A 19 16.31 2.99 5.23
CA SER A 19 15.76 1.91 4.42
C SER A 19 15.30 2.48 3.07
N LEU A 20 15.70 1.85 1.97
CA LEU A 20 15.21 2.21 0.64
C LEU A 20 13.75 1.78 0.52
N THR A 21 12.85 2.67 0.14
CA THR A 21 11.45 2.31 -0.12
C THR A 21 11.24 2.17 -1.62
N VAL A 22 10.69 1.03 -2.04
CA VAL A 22 10.35 0.76 -3.44
C VAL A 22 8.84 0.60 -3.56
N VAL A 23 8.20 1.50 -4.29
CA VAL A 23 6.76 1.51 -4.51
C VAL A 23 6.46 0.97 -5.91
N VAL A 24 5.62 -0.06 -6.00
CA VAL A 24 5.16 -0.64 -7.26
C VAL A 24 3.68 -0.33 -7.43
N ALA A 25 3.38 0.57 -8.37
CA ALA A 25 2.00 0.86 -8.76
C ALA A 25 1.44 -0.30 -9.61
N VAL A 26 0.27 -0.80 -9.24
CA VAL A 26 -0.39 -1.91 -9.93
C VAL A 26 -1.84 -1.62 -10.24
N ASN A 27 -2.31 -2.24 -11.31
CA ASN A 27 -3.71 -2.30 -11.69
C ASN A 27 -4.09 -3.74 -12.08
N ARG A 28 -5.27 -3.91 -12.70
CA ARG A 28 -5.79 -5.23 -13.13
C ARG A 28 -5.13 -5.79 -14.40
N SER A 29 -4.10 -5.12 -14.92
CA SER A 29 -3.37 -5.56 -16.12
C SER A 29 -2.35 -6.65 -15.80
N LYS A 30 -2.09 -7.52 -16.78
CA LYS A 30 -1.00 -8.49 -16.74
C LYS A 30 0.38 -7.82 -16.61
N ASN A 31 0.52 -6.57 -17.07
CA ASN A 31 1.77 -5.82 -16.99
C ASN A 31 2.20 -5.55 -15.55
N SER A 32 1.26 -5.51 -14.60
CA SER A 32 1.55 -5.39 -13.16
C SER A 32 2.42 -6.55 -12.66
N PHE A 33 2.20 -7.78 -13.16
CA PHE A 33 3.05 -8.93 -12.81
C PHE A 33 4.49 -8.75 -13.30
N CYS A 34 4.67 -8.20 -14.51
CA CYS A 34 6.01 -7.92 -15.04
C CYS A 34 6.73 -6.86 -14.21
N ALA A 35 6.04 -5.79 -13.80
CA ALA A 35 6.60 -4.74 -12.95
C ALA A 35 7.05 -5.29 -11.59
N ILE A 36 6.23 -6.13 -10.94
CA ILE A 36 6.59 -6.77 -9.66
C ILE A 36 7.76 -7.73 -9.85
N LYS A 37 7.73 -8.55 -10.90
CA LYS A 37 8.83 -9.48 -11.19
C LYS A 37 10.15 -8.74 -11.38
N TRP A 38 10.15 -7.70 -12.21
CA TRP A 38 11.33 -6.86 -12.43
C TRP A 38 11.81 -6.21 -11.13
N THR A 39 10.88 -5.71 -10.31
CA THR A 39 11.18 -5.10 -9.01
C THR A 39 11.89 -6.11 -8.10
N LEU A 40 11.34 -7.30 -7.95
CA LEU A 40 11.95 -8.35 -7.13
C LEU A 40 13.32 -8.78 -7.68
N GLU A 41 13.47 -8.91 -9.00
CA GLU A 41 14.76 -9.27 -9.60
C GLU A 41 15.83 -8.21 -9.40
N LYS A 42 15.45 -6.92 -9.37
CA LYS A 42 16.38 -5.81 -9.15
C LYS A 42 16.70 -5.59 -7.70
N PHE A 43 15.67 -5.58 -6.86
CA PHE A 43 15.75 -5.03 -5.50
C PHE A 43 15.84 -6.11 -4.40
N LEU A 44 15.89 -7.41 -4.73
CA LEU A 44 15.99 -8.44 -3.68
C LEU A 44 17.40 -8.60 -3.10
N SER A 45 18.43 -8.10 -3.77
CA SER A 45 19.82 -8.29 -3.34
C SER A 45 20.33 -7.18 -2.42
N GLU A 46 19.61 -6.07 -2.34
CA GLU A 46 19.97 -4.94 -1.52
C GLU A 46 19.46 -5.12 -0.09
N GLU A 47 20.28 -4.65 0.85
CA GLU A 47 19.95 -4.69 2.26
C GLU A 47 18.98 -3.55 2.62
N ARG A 48 18.01 -3.84 3.50
CA ARG A 48 17.08 -2.85 4.08
C ARG A 48 16.17 -2.16 3.06
N ILE A 49 15.36 -2.95 2.36
CA ILE A 49 14.28 -2.44 1.51
C ILE A 49 12.91 -2.62 2.14
N CYS A 50 12.08 -1.59 2.01
CA CYS A 50 10.65 -1.63 2.27
C CYS A 50 9.89 -1.64 0.94
N PHE A 51 9.25 -2.76 0.61
CA PHE A 51 8.39 -2.84 -0.57
C PHE A 51 6.98 -2.35 -0.25
N LYS A 52 6.43 -1.51 -1.12
CA LYS A 52 5.03 -1.09 -1.09
C LYS A 52 4.35 -1.42 -2.40
N LEU A 53 3.19 -2.05 -2.32
CA LEU A 53 2.29 -2.30 -3.43
C LEU A 53 1.21 -1.23 -3.43
N LEU A 54 1.22 -0.36 -4.43
CA LEU A 54 0.30 0.76 -4.53
C LEU A 54 -0.81 0.48 -5.53
N HIS A 55 -2.04 0.75 -5.12
CA HIS A 55 -3.18 0.77 -6.04
C HIS A 55 -3.95 2.08 -5.88
N VAL A 56 -4.16 2.78 -7.00
CA VAL A 56 -5.04 3.94 -7.05
C VAL A 56 -6.47 3.46 -7.32
N CYS A 57 -7.34 3.64 -6.34
CA CYS A 57 -8.77 3.38 -6.40
C CYS A 57 -9.50 4.63 -6.92
N PRO A 58 -10.45 4.48 -7.86
CA PRO A 58 -11.32 5.59 -8.20
C PRO A 58 -12.23 5.94 -7.00
N PRO A 59 -12.56 7.23 -6.79
CA PRO A 59 -13.51 7.64 -5.77
C PRO A 59 -14.87 6.96 -5.96
N ILE A 60 -15.46 6.48 -4.87
CA ILE A 60 -16.78 5.87 -4.91
C ILE A 60 -17.82 6.99 -4.81
N THR A 61 -18.33 7.42 -5.96
CA THR A 61 -19.32 8.52 -6.02
C THR A 61 -20.76 8.01 -6.11
N THR A 62 -20.96 6.79 -6.59
CA THR A 62 -22.27 6.17 -6.78
C THR A 62 -22.36 4.74 -6.25
N VAL A 63 -23.56 4.32 -5.89
CA VAL A 63 -23.91 2.94 -5.54
C VAL A 63 -24.83 2.36 -6.63
N PRO A 64 -24.49 1.21 -7.24
CA PRO A 64 -25.36 0.53 -8.17
C PRO A 64 -26.53 -0.12 -7.43
N THR A 65 -27.75 0.10 -7.92
CA THR A 65 -28.98 -0.49 -7.41
C THR A 65 -29.78 -1.10 -8.57
N PRO A 66 -30.78 -1.97 -8.32
CA PRO A 66 -31.64 -2.49 -9.38
C PRO A 66 -32.34 -1.41 -10.22
N LEU A 67 -32.55 -0.21 -9.66
CA LEU A 67 -33.19 0.93 -10.33
C LEU A 67 -32.21 1.88 -11.02
N GLY A 68 -30.90 1.59 -10.96
CA GLY A 68 -29.84 2.43 -11.52
C GLY A 68 -28.79 2.83 -10.49
N ASN A 69 -27.91 3.73 -10.90
CA ASN A 69 -26.83 4.25 -10.04
C ASN A 69 -27.33 5.46 -9.26
N TYR A 70 -27.22 5.41 -7.94
CA TYR A 70 -27.56 6.52 -7.06
C TYR A 70 -26.30 7.14 -6.50
N LEU A 71 -26.30 8.45 -6.25
CA LEU A 71 -25.19 9.08 -5.51
C LEU A 71 -25.10 8.45 -4.12
N ILE A 72 -23.89 8.36 -3.56
CA ILE A 72 -23.71 7.88 -2.18
C ILE A 72 -24.60 8.65 -1.19
N SER A 73 -24.76 9.96 -1.40
CA SER A 73 -25.60 10.82 -0.54
C SER A 73 -27.10 10.57 -0.66
N GLN A 74 -27.54 9.78 -1.65
CA GLN A 74 -28.95 9.47 -1.90
C GLN A 74 -29.36 8.09 -1.38
N VAL A 75 -28.40 7.27 -0.92
CA VAL A 75 -28.68 5.97 -0.32
C VAL A 75 -28.62 6.04 1.20
N ARG A 76 -29.14 5.00 1.86
CA ARG A 76 -29.01 4.86 3.32
C ARG A 76 -27.54 4.64 3.70
N ASP A 77 -27.15 5.13 4.87
CA ASP A 77 -25.77 5.05 5.36
C ASP A 77 -25.24 3.61 5.45
N ASP A 78 -26.07 2.66 5.89
CA ASP A 78 -25.69 1.25 5.99
C ASP A 78 -25.39 0.64 4.62
N VAL A 79 -26.15 1.03 3.60
CA VAL A 79 -25.91 0.61 2.21
C VAL A 79 -24.60 1.22 1.68
N ALA A 80 -24.37 2.51 1.92
CA ALA A 80 -23.12 3.17 1.52
C ALA A 80 -21.89 2.53 2.17
N VAL A 81 -21.95 2.25 3.48
CA VAL A 81 -20.87 1.60 4.23
C VAL A 81 -20.62 0.18 3.72
N ALA A 82 -21.68 -0.60 3.51
CA ALA A 82 -21.57 -1.96 2.98
C ALA A 82 -20.91 -1.97 1.59
N TYR A 83 -21.32 -1.05 0.70
CA TYR A 83 -20.77 -0.96 -0.64
C TYR A 83 -19.29 -0.54 -0.65
N LYS A 84 -18.90 0.45 0.16
CA LYS A 84 -17.49 0.85 0.31
C LYS A 84 -16.63 -0.34 0.76
N LYS A 85 -17.10 -1.11 1.74
CA LYS A 85 -16.41 -2.31 2.23
C LYS A 85 -16.33 -3.41 1.17
N GLU A 86 -17.38 -3.58 0.36
CA GLU A 86 -17.36 -4.52 -0.76
C GLU A 86 -16.29 -4.13 -1.80
N MET A 87 -16.20 -2.84 -2.12
CA MET A 87 -15.20 -2.33 -3.07
C MET A 87 -13.78 -2.48 -2.54
N GLU A 88 -13.54 -2.17 -1.27
CA GLU A 88 -12.26 -2.44 -0.60
C GLU A 88 -11.91 -3.93 -0.66
N TRP A 89 -12.85 -4.82 -0.31
CA TRP A 89 -12.63 -6.26 -0.35
C TRP A 89 -12.30 -6.75 -1.77
N LYS A 90 -13.01 -6.25 -2.80
CA LYS A 90 -12.73 -6.56 -4.21
C LYS A 90 -11.33 -6.11 -4.61
N THR A 91 -10.87 -4.96 -4.12
CA THR A 91 -9.51 -4.47 -4.34
C THR A 91 -8.47 -5.35 -3.65
N LEU A 92 -8.64 -5.65 -2.36
CA LEU A 92 -7.72 -6.52 -1.62
C LEU A 92 -7.63 -7.92 -2.21
N LYS A 93 -8.77 -8.49 -2.65
CA LYS A 93 -8.81 -9.78 -3.36
C LYS A 93 -8.05 -9.72 -4.68
N MET A 94 -8.16 -8.63 -5.43
CA MET A 94 -7.42 -8.42 -6.68
C MET A 94 -5.91 -8.31 -6.45
N LEU A 95 -5.49 -7.70 -5.33
CA LEU A 95 -4.07 -7.55 -4.98
C LEU A 95 -3.45 -8.82 -4.38
N LEU A 96 -4.25 -9.79 -3.94
CA LEU A 96 -3.76 -11.01 -3.30
C LEU A 96 -2.71 -11.77 -4.13
N PRO A 97 -2.87 -12.00 -5.45
CA PRO A 97 -1.85 -12.66 -6.26
C PRO A 97 -0.54 -11.89 -6.32
N TYR A 98 -0.59 -10.54 -6.30
CA TYR A 98 0.61 -9.71 -6.26
C TYR A 98 1.35 -9.83 -4.93
N LYS A 99 0.63 -9.78 -3.80
CA LYS A 99 1.22 -10.02 -2.48
C LYS A 99 1.91 -11.39 -2.41
N GLN A 100 1.27 -12.42 -2.98
CA GLN A 100 1.83 -13.78 -3.01
C GLN A 100 3.18 -13.84 -3.75
N MET A 101 3.45 -12.97 -4.73
CA MET A 101 4.75 -12.92 -5.40
C MET A 101 5.88 -12.48 -4.45
N PHE A 102 5.61 -11.50 -3.58
CA PHE A 102 6.55 -11.07 -2.54
C PHE A 102 6.72 -12.14 -1.47
N THR A 103 5.61 -12.72 -0.99
CA THR A 103 5.65 -13.82 0.00
C THR A 103 6.42 -15.04 -0.53
N ALA A 104 6.29 -15.39 -1.81
CA ALA A 104 7.06 -16.47 -2.44
C ALA A 104 8.57 -16.21 -2.44
N LYS A 105 8.99 -14.95 -2.33
CA LYS A 105 10.40 -14.52 -2.17
C LYS A 105 10.77 -14.28 -0.71
N LYS A 106 9.91 -14.64 0.24
CA LYS A 106 10.08 -14.46 1.69
C LYS A 106 10.31 -13.00 2.09
N VAL A 107 9.73 -12.05 1.35
CA VAL A 107 9.75 -10.63 1.67
C VAL A 107 8.35 -10.13 1.97
N GLU A 108 8.24 -9.23 2.95
CA GLU A 108 6.99 -8.54 3.26
C GLU A 108 6.75 -7.39 2.27
N VAL A 109 5.47 -7.09 2.05
CA VAL A 109 5.05 -5.96 1.23
C VAL A 109 3.88 -5.25 1.89
N GLU A 110 4.02 -3.95 2.08
CA GLU A 110 2.94 -3.08 2.55
C GLU A 110 1.97 -2.83 1.40
N VAL A 111 0.66 -2.83 1.66
CA VAL A 111 -0.34 -2.45 0.66
C VAL A 111 -0.78 -1.02 0.92
N LEU A 112 -0.66 -0.17 -0.10
CA LEU A 112 -1.09 1.22 -0.07
C LEU A 112 -2.24 1.41 -1.06
N LEU A 113 -3.41 1.78 -0.53
CA LEU A 113 -4.59 2.14 -1.33
C LEU A 113 -4.76 3.65 -1.29
N ILE A 114 -4.80 4.29 -2.47
CA ILE A 114 -4.99 5.73 -2.60
C ILE A 114 -6.27 5.97 -3.37
N GLU A 115 -7.14 6.83 -2.85
CA GLU A 115 -8.32 7.29 -3.60
C GLU A 115 -7.97 8.55 -4.39
N ALA A 116 -8.08 8.51 -5.71
CA ALA A 116 -7.82 9.66 -6.58
C ALA A 116 -8.45 9.50 -7.98
N ASP A 117 -8.82 10.63 -8.59
CA ASP A 117 -9.29 10.67 -9.98
C ASP A 117 -8.12 10.62 -10.99
N ASP A 118 -7.03 11.36 -10.71
CA ASP A 118 -5.82 11.34 -11.52
C ASP A 118 -4.81 10.32 -10.99
N VAL A 119 -4.69 9.20 -11.70
CA VAL A 119 -3.78 8.11 -11.34
C VAL A 119 -2.31 8.53 -11.42
N ALA A 120 -1.93 9.33 -12.41
CA ALA A 120 -0.53 9.68 -12.64
C ALA A 120 -0.04 10.65 -11.56
N ASP A 121 -0.83 11.68 -11.27
CA ASP A 121 -0.53 12.64 -10.19
C ASP A 121 -0.52 11.94 -8.81
N ALA A 122 -1.46 11.04 -8.54
CA ALA A 122 -1.48 10.28 -7.29
C ALA A 122 -0.21 9.42 -7.08
N ILE A 123 0.28 8.80 -8.15
CA ILE A 123 1.53 8.02 -8.13
C ILE A 123 2.75 8.93 -7.97
N ALA A 124 2.78 10.08 -8.64
CA ALA A 124 3.93 10.99 -8.63
C ALA A 124 4.21 11.63 -7.25
N ARG A 125 3.24 11.61 -6.34
CA ARG A 125 3.36 12.14 -4.98
C ARG A 125 3.92 11.14 -3.94
N GLN A 126 4.24 9.93 -4.37
CA GLN A 126 4.73 8.85 -3.51
C GLN A 126 6.25 8.75 -3.48
#